data_AF-A0A9X7W1U7-F1
#
_entry.id   AF-A0A9X7W1U7-F1
#
_cell.length_a   1.000
_cell.length_b   1.000
_cell.length_c   1.000
_cell.angle_alpha   90.00
_cell.angle_beta   90.00
_cell.angle_gamma   90.00
#
_symmetry.space_group_name_H-M   'P 1'
#
loop_
_entity.id
_entity.type
_entity.pdbx_description
1 polymer ?
#
loop_
_entity_poly.entity_id
_entity_poly.type
_entity_poly.pdbx_seq_one_letter_code
_entity_poly.pdbx_strand_id
1 'polypeptide(L)'
;MEPKLRQELLHYLKGPGFKRMWPMVKKKMERLDRVGGRLTLSGLSPVERQAIEGLLAVNLHGLDRCTVDLKQLDHALVQSRFEASLGECMNLLYPGEFISHKAERESEQVRWSAFRSWAKSLVNSQALETWIDALSSQSTAVGYRTFRSCYDEFREVGESVSWRHAASGLNLLRDDEISLPFRLPIRLPVFAAITTGDPHGLDRNTLAGRMFYWGLMALRQPPEVWMDADSGDATVDLGADGGLGADGGLGDGEDMMTARGPVKKCEASSIVS
;
A
#
# COMPACT_ATOMS: atom_id res chain seq x y z
N MET A 1 8.54 -3.52 32.21
CA MET A 1 7.99 -3.14 33.53
C MET A 1 7.88 -4.38 34.42
N GLU A 2 8.40 -4.31 35.66
CA GLU A 2 8.27 -5.38 36.65
C GLU A 2 6.80 -5.70 36.99
N PRO A 3 6.45 -6.96 37.31
CA PRO A 3 5.07 -7.38 37.53
C PRO A 3 4.40 -6.67 38.73
N LYS A 4 5.16 -6.35 39.77
CA LYS A 4 4.66 -5.62 40.96
C LYS A 4 4.33 -4.16 40.62
N LEU A 5 5.23 -3.47 39.91
CA LEU A 5 5.02 -2.08 39.46
C LEU A 5 3.83 -1.97 38.50
N ARG A 6 3.64 -2.98 37.63
CA ARG A 6 2.49 -3.09 36.74
C ARG A 6 1.15 -3.15 37.49
N GLN A 7 1.10 -3.89 38.60
CA GLN A 7 -0.09 -4.00 39.43
C GLN A 7 -0.38 -2.71 40.19
N GLU A 8 0.66 -2.03 40.69
CA GLU A 8 0.53 -0.72 41.32
C GLU A 8 0.02 0.36 40.35
N LEU A 9 0.55 0.38 39.12
CA LEU A 9 0.08 1.26 38.07
C LEU A 9 -1.40 1.00 37.76
N LEU A 10 -1.80 -0.25 37.56
CA LEU A 10 -3.19 -0.60 37.30
C LEU A 10 -4.13 -0.14 38.43
N HIS A 11 -3.70 -0.30 39.69
CA HIS A 11 -4.47 0.15 40.84
C HIS A 11 -4.61 1.68 40.86
N TYR A 12 -3.52 2.41 40.62
CA TYR A 12 -3.52 3.87 40.53
C TYR A 12 -4.45 4.37 39.41
N LEU A 13 -4.36 3.79 38.21
CA LEU A 13 -5.18 4.18 37.05
C LEU A 13 -6.67 3.87 37.26
N LYS A 14 -7.01 2.81 37.99
CA LYS A 14 -8.41 2.46 38.36
C LYS A 14 -8.99 3.32 39.49
N GLY A 15 -8.23 4.28 40.00
CA GLY A 15 -8.70 5.20 41.04
C GLY A 15 -9.99 5.95 40.64
N PRO A 16 -10.86 6.29 41.61
CA PRO A 16 -12.17 6.89 41.34
C PRO A 16 -12.08 8.23 40.60
N GLY A 17 -10.99 8.98 40.79
CA GLY A 17 -10.75 10.26 40.11
C GLY A 17 -10.49 10.14 38.60
N PHE A 18 -10.21 8.95 38.07
CA PHE A 18 -9.97 8.75 36.63
C PHE A 18 -11.11 8.01 35.92
N LYS A 19 -12.17 7.64 36.64
CA LYS A 19 -13.28 6.81 36.14
C LYS A 19 -13.92 7.34 34.86
N ARG A 20 -14.05 8.67 34.74
CA ARG A 20 -14.60 9.34 33.54
C ARG A 20 -13.53 9.63 32.48
N MET A 21 -12.29 9.85 32.90
CA MET A 21 -11.20 10.25 32.01
C MET A 21 -10.79 9.12 31.06
N TRP A 22 -10.52 7.91 31.57
CA TRP A 22 -10.00 6.82 30.73
C TRP A 22 -10.93 6.37 29.60
N PRO A 23 -12.27 6.26 29.79
CA PRO A 23 -13.18 5.98 28.67
C PRO A 23 -13.15 7.06 27.59
N MET A 24 -12.99 8.34 27.99
CA MET A 24 -12.88 9.44 27.04
C MET A 24 -11.54 9.42 26.30
N VAL A 25 -10.44 9.10 26.99
CA VAL A 25 -9.12 8.87 26.39
C VAL A 25 -9.18 7.73 25.37
N LYS A 26 -9.81 6.59 25.73
CA LYS A 26 -10.03 5.44 24.84
C LYS A 26 -10.68 5.87 23.53
N LYS A 27 -11.88 6.46 23.62
CA LYS A 27 -12.64 6.94 22.45
C LYS A 27 -11.86 7.96 21.63
N LYS A 28 -11.09 8.82 22.28
CA LYS A 28 -10.30 9.86 21.61
C LYS A 28 -9.14 9.25 20.83
N MET A 29 -8.43 8.29 21.42
CA MET A 29 -7.31 7.60 20.78
C MET A 29 -7.77 6.69 19.63
N GLU A 30 -8.89 5.99 19.79
CA GLU A 30 -9.53 5.22 18.70
C GLU A 30 -9.93 6.12 17.52
N ARG A 31 -10.39 7.34 17.79
CA ARG A 31 -10.87 8.27 16.75
C ARG A 31 -9.75 9.02 16.02
N LEU A 32 -8.64 9.33 16.69
CA LEU A 32 -7.63 10.27 16.16
C LEU A 32 -6.42 9.64 15.50
N ASP A 33 -6.26 8.32 15.51
CA ASP A 33 -5.19 7.61 14.80
C ASP A 33 -3.74 8.12 15.11
N ARG A 34 -3.58 8.89 16.19
CA ARG A 34 -2.32 9.42 16.75
C ARG A 34 -2.48 9.78 18.23
N VAL A 35 -1.38 9.79 18.99
CA VAL A 35 -1.34 10.39 20.34
C VAL A 35 -1.43 11.91 20.16
N GLY A 36 -2.65 12.43 20.18
CA GLY A 36 -2.89 13.84 19.98
C GLY A 36 -4.36 14.20 20.09
N GLY A 37 -4.59 15.46 20.44
CA GLY A 37 -5.93 15.99 20.68
C GLY A 37 -6.17 16.25 22.16
N ARG A 38 -7.15 17.12 22.39
CA ARG A 38 -7.54 17.55 23.72
C ARG A 38 -8.85 16.89 24.10
N LEU A 39 -8.94 16.45 25.34
CA LEU A 39 -10.20 16.04 25.97
C LEU A 39 -10.57 17.07 27.01
N THR A 40 -11.84 17.46 27.06
CA THR A 40 -12.34 18.43 28.02
C THR A 40 -13.30 17.73 28.96
N LEU A 41 -12.98 17.74 30.25
CA LEU A 41 -13.84 17.28 31.33
C LEU A 41 -14.53 18.50 31.94
N SER A 42 -15.85 18.49 32.03
CA SER A 42 -16.65 19.50 32.70
C SER A 42 -17.37 18.91 33.92
N GLY A 43 -17.64 19.75 34.92
CA GLY A 43 -18.23 19.33 36.19
C GLY A 43 -17.28 18.41 36.97
N LEU A 44 -16.06 18.89 37.22
CA LEU A 44 -15.06 18.15 37.99
C LEU A 44 -15.48 18.03 39.45
N SER A 45 -15.58 16.79 39.93
CA SER A 45 -15.67 16.51 41.37
C SER A 45 -14.34 16.82 42.07
N PRO A 46 -14.34 17.08 43.39
CA PRO A 46 -13.10 17.28 44.14
C PRO A 46 -12.09 16.12 44.00
N VAL A 47 -12.60 14.88 43.91
CA VAL A 47 -11.79 13.66 43.75
C VAL A 47 -11.14 13.59 42.36
N GLU A 48 -11.88 13.92 41.30
CA GLU A 48 -11.34 14.00 39.94
C GLU A 48 -10.30 15.13 39.83
N ARG A 49 -10.59 16.29 40.43
CA ARG A 49 -9.67 17.43 40.42
C ARG A 49 -8.33 17.04 41.03
N GLN A 50 -8.34 16.52 42.26
CA GLN A 50 -7.10 16.12 42.95
C GLN A 50 -6.31 15.05 42.19
N ALA A 51 -7.00 14.07 41.58
CA ALA A 51 -6.35 13.03 40.80
C ALA A 51 -5.68 13.56 39.52
N ILE A 52 -6.37 14.45 38.79
CA ILE A 52 -5.86 15.04 37.55
C ILE A 52 -4.73 16.04 37.85
N GLU A 53 -4.86 16.85 38.90
CA GLU A 53 -3.80 17.75 39.38
C GLU A 53 -2.53 16.96 39.71
N GLY A 54 -2.67 15.86 40.46
CA GLY A 54 -1.55 15.00 40.83
C GLY A 54 -0.89 14.29 39.65
N LEU A 55 -1.68 13.89 38.64
CA LEU A 55 -1.15 13.21 37.46
C LEU A 55 -0.45 14.15 36.47
N LEU A 56 -1.05 15.31 36.19
CA LEU A 56 -0.55 16.24 35.17
C LEU A 56 0.33 17.35 35.75
N ALA A 57 0.49 17.42 37.08
CA ALA A 57 1.16 18.49 37.80
C ALA A 57 0.63 19.88 37.44
N VAL A 58 -0.70 20.00 37.28
CA VAL A 58 -1.41 21.26 36.96
C VAL A 58 -2.22 21.73 38.16
N ASN A 59 -2.47 23.04 38.25
CA ASN A 59 -3.36 23.62 39.26
C ASN A 59 -4.77 23.79 38.67
N LEU A 60 -5.76 23.10 39.24
CA LEU A 60 -7.17 23.14 38.85
C LEU A 60 -8.05 23.69 39.99
N HIS A 61 -7.47 24.35 40.97
CA HIS A 61 -8.17 24.85 42.14
C HIS A 61 -9.30 25.82 41.74
N GLY A 62 -10.53 25.52 42.16
CA GLY A 62 -11.71 26.31 41.85
C GLY A 62 -12.23 26.16 40.41
N LEU A 63 -11.55 25.41 39.54
CA LEU A 63 -12.01 25.18 38.16
C LEU A 63 -12.99 24.00 38.10
N ASP A 64 -14.10 24.21 37.39
CA ASP A 64 -15.12 23.18 37.12
C ASP A 64 -14.82 22.38 35.84
N ARG A 65 -13.87 22.86 35.03
CA ARG A 65 -13.49 22.31 33.73
C ARG A 65 -11.98 22.15 33.62
N CYS A 66 -11.53 21.03 33.06
CA CYS A 66 -10.13 20.78 32.71
C CYS A 66 -10.03 20.32 31.26
N THR A 67 -9.04 20.83 30.54
CA THR A 67 -8.68 20.33 29.20
C THR A 67 -7.34 19.63 29.29
N VAL A 68 -7.33 18.32 29.02
CA VAL A 68 -6.13 17.49 29.04
C VAL A 68 -5.67 17.24 27.61
N ASP A 69 -4.43 17.61 27.32
CA ASP A 69 -3.77 17.23 26.06
C ASP A 69 -3.21 15.81 26.20
N LEU A 70 -3.53 14.93 25.25
CA LEU A 70 -3.06 13.54 25.27
C LEU A 70 -1.53 13.43 25.24
N LYS A 71 -0.81 14.37 24.61
CA LYS A 71 0.66 14.40 24.62
C LYS A 71 1.21 14.78 25.99
N GLN A 72 0.56 15.75 26.66
CA GLN A 72 0.94 16.14 28.01
C GLN A 72 0.67 14.99 29.00
N LEU A 73 -0.43 14.28 28.83
CA LEU A 73 -0.78 13.10 29.62
C LEU A 73 0.25 11.97 29.42
N ASP A 74 0.62 11.67 28.18
CA ASP A 74 1.65 10.67 27.85
C ASP A 74 3.00 11.04 28.48
N HIS A 75 3.42 12.29 28.33
CA HIS A 75 4.66 12.79 28.94
C HIS A 75 4.64 12.70 30.48
N ALA A 76 3.52 13.06 31.11
CA ALA A 76 3.40 12.99 32.56
C ALA A 76 3.43 11.54 33.08
N LEU A 77 2.87 10.58 32.35
CA LEU A 77 2.94 9.16 32.69
C LEU A 77 4.36 8.61 32.53
N VAL A 78 5.07 8.99 31.46
CA VAL A 78 6.47 8.60 31.21
C VAL A 78 7.41 9.21 32.26
N GLN A 79 7.17 10.43 32.72
CA GLN A 79 7.97 11.08 33.77
C GLN A 79 7.57 10.68 35.19
N SER A 80 6.48 9.94 35.36
CA SER A 80 6.05 9.46 36.68
C SER A 80 6.93 8.31 37.15
N ARG A 81 6.78 7.92 38.43
CA ARG A 81 7.43 6.73 39.00
C ARG A 81 7.16 5.41 38.26
N PHE A 82 6.17 5.40 37.37
CA PHE A 82 5.77 4.22 36.62
C PHE A 82 6.49 4.09 35.28
N GLU A 83 7.09 5.17 34.76
CA GLU A 83 7.79 5.22 33.46
C GLU A 83 7.00 4.58 32.31
N ALA A 84 5.68 4.70 32.36
CA ALA A 84 4.77 4.02 31.45
C ALA A 84 4.23 4.99 30.40
N SER A 85 4.18 4.56 29.15
CA SER A 85 3.50 5.31 28.10
C SER A 85 1.97 5.24 28.26
N LEU A 86 1.28 6.21 27.66
CA LEU A 86 -0.18 6.22 27.58
C LEU A 86 -0.71 4.97 26.86
N GLY A 87 0.00 4.49 25.83
CA GLY A 87 -0.35 3.26 25.12
C GLY A 87 -0.29 2.02 26.03
N GLU A 88 0.75 1.89 26.85
CA GLU A 88 0.86 0.82 27.83
C GLU A 88 -0.23 0.90 28.90
N CYS A 89 -0.53 2.10 29.41
CA CYS A 89 -1.62 2.32 30.35
C CYS A 89 -2.97 1.88 29.76
N MET A 90 -3.23 2.19 28.49
CA MET A 90 -4.45 1.78 27.80
C MET A 90 -4.54 0.26 27.61
N ASN A 91 -3.44 -0.40 27.25
CA ASN A 91 -3.38 -1.87 27.17
C ASN A 91 -3.59 -2.55 28.54
N LEU A 92 -3.18 -1.90 29.63
CA LEU A 92 -3.41 -2.40 30.99
C LEU A 92 -4.86 -2.24 31.44
N LEU A 93 -5.48 -1.10 31.09
CA LEU A 93 -6.87 -0.80 31.45
C LEU A 93 -7.88 -1.56 30.59
N TYR A 94 -7.57 -1.76 29.31
CA TYR A 94 -8.45 -2.41 28.33
C TYR A 94 -7.69 -3.49 27.55
N PRO A 95 -7.32 -4.61 28.20
CA PRO A 95 -6.57 -5.67 27.54
C PRO A 95 -7.33 -6.23 26.35
N GLY A 96 -6.71 -6.28 25.17
CA GLY A 96 -7.30 -6.86 23.95
C GLY A 96 -8.33 -5.98 23.24
N GLU A 97 -8.80 -4.90 23.87
CA GLU A 97 -9.74 -3.94 23.25
C GLU A 97 -9.06 -2.70 22.68
N PHE A 98 -7.81 -2.44 23.07
CA PHE A 98 -7.03 -1.31 22.62
C PHE A 98 -5.79 -1.78 21.87
N ILE A 99 -5.75 -1.52 20.56
CA ILE A 99 -4.53 -1.65 19.76
C ILE A 99 -4.14 -0.23 19.37
N SER A 100 -3.00 0.25 19.88
CA SER A 100 -2.45 1.52 19.43
C SER A 100 -2.04 1.37 17.96
N HIS A 101 -2.65 2.14 17.05
CA HIS A 101 -2.24 2.18 15.65
C HIS A 101 -0.76 2.60 15.46
N LYS A 102 -0.06 3.10 16.50
CA LYS A 102 1.40 3.27 16.49
C LYS A 102 2.13 1.92 16.52
N ALA A 103 1.72 1.02 17.40
CA ALA A 103 2.27 -0.34 17.46
C ALA A 103 1.90 -1.13 16.18
N GLU A 104 0.70 -0.88 15.63
CA GLU A 104 0.32 -1.44 14.33
C GLU A 104 1.19 -0.90 13.21
N ARG A 105 1.42 0.42 13.13
CA ARG A 105 2.34 1.03 12.15
C ARG A 105 3.79 0.58 12.30
N GLU A 106 4.30 0.46 13.52
CA GLU A 106 5.65 -0.07 13.76
C GLU A 106 5.73 -1.53 13.33
N SER A 107 4.71 -2.33 13.65
CA SER A 107 4.62 -3.72 13.17
C SER A 107 4.49 -3.80 11.65
N GLU A 108 3.78 -2.87 11.02
CA GLU A 108 3.60 -2.80 9.57
C GLU A 108 4.87 -2.33 8.87
N GLN A 109 5.61 -1.39 9.45
CA GLN A 109 6.93 -0.98 8.96
C GLN A 109 7.95 -2.12 9.09
N VAL A 110 7.93 -2.87 10.18
CA VAL A 110 8.78 -4.06 10.37
C VAL A 110 8.41 -5.16 9.37
N ARG A 111 7.11 -5.41 9.14
CA ARG A 111 6.67 -6.38 8.12
C ARG A 111 7.02 -5.92 6.71
N TRP A 112 6.87 -4.63 6.41
CA TRP A 112 7.24 -4.06 5.13
C TRP A 112 8.75 -4.16 4.87
N SER A 113 9.58 -3.88 5.87
CA SER A 113 11.03 -4.03 5.75
C SER A 113 11.46 -5.50 5.63
N ALA A 114 10.77 -6.41 6.31
CA ALA A 114 10.96 -7.85 6.15
C ALA A 114 10.59 -8.31 4.74
N PHE A 115 9.44 -7.88 4.21
CA PHE A 115 9.03 -8.16 2.83
C PHE A 115 10.04 -7.64 1.82
N ARG A 116 10.50 -6.38 1.96
CA ARG A 116 11.52 -5.81 1.07
C ARG A 116 12.80 -6.63 1.10
N SER A 117 13.28 -7.01 2.29
CA SER A 117 14.51 -7.81 2.43
C SER A 117 14.35 -9.20 1.81
N TRP A 118 13.21 -9.84 2.04
CA TRP A 118 12.85 -11.12 1.42
C TRP A 118 12.71 -11.01 -0.11
N ALA A 119 12.11 -9.94 -0.61
CA ALA A 119 11.94 -9.73 -2.04
C ALA A 119 13.30 -9.54 -2.74
N LYS A 120 14.21 -8.78 -2.11
CA LYS A 120 15.59 -8.58 -2.59
C LYS A 120 16.42 -9.85 -2.56
N SER A 121 16.26 -10.72 -1.56
CA SER A 121 17.03 -11.97 -1.48
C SER A 121 16.67 -12.98 -2.59
N LEU A 122 15.52 -12.78 -3.26
CA LEU A 122 15.07 -13.60 -4.37
C LEU A 122 15.51 -13.07 -5.74
N VAL A 123 16.16 -11.92 -5.83
CA VAL A 123 16.71 -11.38 -7.09
C VAL A 123 18.23 -11.40 -7.07
N ASN A 124 18.84 -11.49 -8.26
CA ASN A 124 20.30 -11.60 -8.41
C ASN A 124 20.91 -10.47 -9.27
N SER A 125 20.17 -9.38 -9.47
CA SER A 125 20.58 -8.23 -10.27
C SER A 125 20.50 -6.94 -9.46
N GLN A 126 21.57 -6.14 -9.52
CA GLN A 126 21.64 -4.84 -8.86
C GLN A 126 20.56 -3.86 -9.39
N ALA A 127 20.20 -3.98 -10.67
CA ALA A 127 19.14 -3.17 -11.26
C ALA A 127 17.77 -3.47 -10.62
N LEU A 128 17.45 -4.75 -10.40
CA LEU A 128 16.22 -5.17 -9.73
C LEU A 128 16.21 -4.77 -8.26
N GLU A 129 17.34 -4.89 -7.56
CA GLU A 129 17.45 -4.42 -6.17
C GLU A 129 17.17 -2.92 -6.05
N THR A 130 17.71 -2.13 -6.97
CA THR A 130 17.53 -0.67 -7.01
C THR A 130 16.07 -0.32 -7.32
N TRP A 131 15.45 -1.06 -8.24
CA TRP A 131 14.04 -0.90 -8.55
C TRP A 131 13.13 -1.26 -7.36
N ILE A 132 13.42 -2.34 -6.61
CA ILE A 132 12.70 -2.69 -5.37
C ILE A 132 12.82 -1.58 -4.32
N ASP A 133 14.00 -0.94 -4.23
CA ASP A 133 14.23 0.18 -3.32
C ASP A 133 13.40 1.42 -3.74
N ALA A 134 13.27 1.67 -5.04
CA ALA A 134 12.41 2.74 -5.58
C ALA A 134 10.93 2.47 -5.28
N LEU A 135 10.44 1.24 -5.52
CA LEU A 135 9.08 0.82 -5.15
C LEU A 135 8.81 0.99 -3.64
N SER A 136 9.83 0.82 -2.81
CA SER A 136 9.69 0.89 -1.36
C SER A 136 9.72 2.31 -0.79
N SER A 137 10.21 3.29 -1.57
CA SER A 137 10.37 4.68 -1.13
C SER A 137 9.36 5.63 -1.76
N GLN A 138 8.81 5.28 -2.93
CA GLN A 138 7.93 6.15 -3.70
C GLN A 138 6.66 5.39 -4.10
N SER A 139 5.51 5.82 -3.59
CA SER A 139 4.21 5.23 -3.92
C SER A 139 3.77 5.46 -5.37
N THR A 140 4.47 6.36 -6.09
CA THR A 140 4.26 6.68 -7.51
C THR A 140 5.09 5.83 -8.45
N ALA A 141 6.04 5.04 -7.93
CA ALA A 141 6.90 4.22 -8.77
C ALA A 141 6.10 3.20 -9.61
N VAL A 142 6.50 3.04 -10.87
CA VAL A 142 5.85 2.12 -11.82
C VAL A 142 5.93 0.69 -11.29
N GLY A 143 4.77 0.07 -11.08
CA GLY A 143 4.64 -1.27 -10.49
C GLY A 143 4.36 -1.28 -8.99
N TYR A 144 4.37 -0.14 -8.30
CA TYR A 144 4.15 -0.04 -6.84
C TYR A 144 2.87 -0.74 -6.36
N ARG A 145 1.73 -0.48 -7.02
CA ARG A 145 0.45 -1.11 -6.67
C ARG A 145 0.49 -2.63 -6.78
N THR A 146 1.21 -3.15 -7.79
CA THR A 146 1.37 -4.59 -8.01
C THR A 146 2.28 -5.19 -6.94
N PHE A 147 3.39 -4.51 -6.62
CA PHE A 147 4.30 -4.89 -5.56
C PHE A 147 3.63 -4.88 -4.17
N ARG A 148 2.75 -3.91 -3.94
CA ARG A 148 1.93 -3.84 -2.72
C ARG A 148 0.97 -5.02 -2.59
N SER A 149 0.42 -5.52 -3.69
CA SER A 149 -0.42 -6.72 -3.70
C SER A 149 0.39 -7.98 -3.40
N CYS A 150 1.64 -8.08 -3.86
CA CYS A 150 2.54 -9.16 -3.45
C CYS A 150 2.85 -9.09 -1.95
N TYR A 151 2.96 -7.90 -1.38
CA TYR A 151 3.11 -7.76 0.07
C TYR A 151 1.85 -8.20 0.84
N ASP A 152 0.65 -8.01 0.29
CA ASP A 152 -0.57 -8.52 0.94
C ASP A 152 -0.54 -10.06 1.02
N GLU A 153 -0.10 -10.77 -0.02
CA GLU A 153 0.16 -12.23 0.06
C GLU A 153 1.20 -12.55 1.15
N PHE A 154 2.32 -11.82 1.16
CA PHE A 154 3.39 -12.02 2.15
C PHE A 154 2.92 -11.79 3.59
N ARG A 155 2.04 -10.82 3.80
CA ARG A 155 1.54 -10.45 5.14
C ARG A 155 0.76 -11.59 5.79
N GLU A 156 0.10 -12.44 5.01
CA GLU A 156 -0.72 -13.54 5.52
C GLU A 156 0.12 -14.77 5.91
N VAL A 157 1.10 -15.13 5.09
CA VAL A 157 1.81 -16.43 5.22
C VAL A 157 3.34 -16.32 5.28
N GLY A 158 3.90 -15.10 5.24
CA GLY A 158 5.34 -14.86 5.24
C GLY A 158 6.03 -15.09 3.89
N GLU A 159 5.26 -15.31 2.83
CA GLU A 159 5.75 -15.53 1.47
C GLU A 159 4.76 -14.97 0.42
N SER A 160 5.26 -14.56 -0.74
CA SER A 160 4.43 -14.25 -1.91
C SER A 160 4.80 -15.18 -3.06
N VAL A 161 3.89 -16.09 -3.40
CA VAL A 161 4.05 -16.97 -4.56
C VAL A 161 4.16 -16.13 -5.84
N SER A 162 3.35 -15.07 -5.93
CA SER A 162 3.35 -14.18 -7.10
C SER A 162 4.70 -13.49 -7.30
N TRP A 163 5.30 -12.96 -6.24
CA TRP A 163 6.64 -12.39 -6.32
C TRP A 163 7.70 -13.44 -6.64
N ARG A 164 7.65 -14.62 -6.02
CA ARG A 164 8.61 -15.70 -6.26
C ARG A 164 8.64 -16.14 -7.73
N HIS A 165 7.46 -16.30 -8.34
CA HIS A 165 7.33 -16.62 -9.76
C HIS A 165 7.88 -15.51 -10.66
N ALA A 166 7.54 -14.25 -10.36
CA ALA A 166 8.06 -13.11 -11.11
C ALA A 166 9.59 -13.00 -11.01
N ALA A 167 10.15 -13.10 -9.80
CA ALA A 167 11.58 -13.03 -9.54
C ALA A 167 12.34 -14.19 -10.21
N SER A 168 11.79 -15.41 -10.17
CA SER A 168 12.34 -16.57 -10.89
C SER A 168 12.51 -16.28 -12.39
N GLY A 169 11.45 -15.75 -13.03
CA GLY A 169 11.52 -15.34 -14.44
C GLY A 169 12.55 -14.23 -14.69
N LEU A 170 12.56 -13.17 -13.87
CA LEU A 170 13.48 -12.05 -14.05
C LEU A 170 14.95 -12.48 -13.91
N ASN A 171 15.26 -13.37 -12.96
CA ASN A 171 16.60 -13.90 -12.74
C ASN A 171 17.10 -14.76 -13.90
N LEU A 172 16.20 -15.41 -14.65
CA LEU A 172 16.53 -16.16 -15.85
C LEU A 172 16.72 -15.29 -17.09
N LEU A 173 16.47 -13.98 -17.04
CA LEU A 173 16.62 -13.08 -18.19
C LEU A 173 17.84 -12.17 -18.09
N ARG A 174 18.84 -12.54 -17.27
CA ARG A 174 20.09 -11.79 -17.13
C ARG A 174 20.85 -11.67 -18.44
N ASP A 175 21.66 -10.61 -18.50
CA ASP A 175 22.40 -10.12 -19.67
C ASP A 175 23.39 -11.13 -20.28
N ASP A 176 23.67 -12.25 -19.63
CA ASP A 176 24.49 -13.34 -20.16
C ASP A 176 23.63 -14.45 -20.79
N GLU A 177 23.31 -14.30 -22.09
CA GLU A 177 22.67 -15.36 -22.90
C GLU A 177 23.42 -16.71 -22.83
N ILE A 178 24.69 -16.69 -22.44
CA ILE A 178 25.60 -17.83 -22.32
C ILE A 178 25.12 -18.86 -21.28
N SER A 179 24.30 -18.46 -20.30
CA SER A 179 23.91 -19.30 -19.16
C SER A 179 22.45 -19.78 -19.18
N LEU A 180 21.68 -19.48 -20.24
CA LEU A 180 20.26 -19.82 -20.30
C LEU A 180 20.04 -21.32 -20.55
N PRO A 181 19.10 -21.97 -19.83
CA PRO A 181 18.77 -23.38 -20.08
C PRO A 181 17.95 -23.58 -21.38
N PHE A 182 17.70 -22.51 -22.14
CA PHE A 182 16.96 -22.50 -23.40
C PHE A 182 17.54 -21.44 -24.35
N ARG A 183 17.28 -21.62 -25.65
CA ARG A 183 17.64 -20.63 -26.67
C ARG A 183 16.54 -19.57 -26.80
N LEU A 184 16.94 -18.32 -27.00
CA LEU A 184 16.05 -17.24 -27.36
C LEU A 184 15.89 -17.14 -28.89
N PRO A 185 14.73 -16.69 -29.40
CA PRO A 185 13.52 -16.34 -28.65
C PRO A 185 12.72 -17.57 -28.19
N ILE A 186 12.12 -17.50 -27.00
CA ILE A 186 11.21 -18.52 -26.44
C ILE A 186 9.78 -17.97 -26.35
N ARG A 187 8.77 -18.82 -26.56
CA ARG A 187 7.36 -18.45 -26.36
C ARG A 187 7.08 -18.24 -24.86
N LEU A 188 6.35 -17.18 -24.52
CA LEU A 188 6.03 -16.84 -23.12
C LEU A 188 5.42 -18.02 -22.33
N PRO A 189 4.48 -18.83 -22.87
CA PRO A 189 3.94 -19.95 -22.11
C PRO A 189 4.97 -21.03 -21.79
N VAL A 190 5.92 -21.28 -22.70
CA VAL A 190 7.00 -22.25 -22.45
C VAL A 190 7.94 -21.71 -21.37
N PHE A 191 8.27 -20.41 -21.43
CA PHE A 191 9.07 -19.74 -20.42
C PHE A 191 8.38 -19.73 -19.04
N ALA A 192 7.07 -19.46 -18.99
CA ALA A 192 6.26 -19.48 -17.77
C ALA A 192 6.22 -20.89 -17.15
N ALA A 193 6.04 -21.93 -17.97
CA ALA A 193 6.09 -23.32 -17.51
C ALA A 193 7.45 -23.69 -16.91
N ILE A 194 8.56 -23.24 -17.52
CA ILE A 194 9.93 -23.49 -17.00
C ILE A 194 10.16 -22.79 -15.66
N THR A 195 9.66 -21.57 -15.49
CA THR A 195 9.96 -20.70 -14.33
C THR A 195 9.02 -20.91 -13.15
N THR A 196 7.76 -21.28 -13.43
CA THR A 196 6.66 -21.33 -12.45
C THR A 196 5.97 -22.68 -12.37
N GLY A 197 6.23 -23.59 -13.32
CA GLY A 197 5.48 -24.84 -13.47
C GLY A 197 4.13 -24.70 -14.17
N ASP A 198 3.69 -23.46 -14.48
CA ASP A 198 2.41 -23.14 -15.10
C ASP A 198 2.62 -22.35 -16.41
N PRO A 199 2.15 -22.83 -17.58
CA PRO A 199 2.21 -22.09 -18.83
C PRO A 199 1.53 -20.71 -18.80
N HIS A 200 0.59 -20.48 -17.89
CA HIS A 200 -0.10 -19.20 -17.71
C HIS A 200 0.44 -18.39 -16.51
N GLY A 201 1.43 -18.92 -15.80
CA GLY A 201 1.92 -18.36 -14.54
C GLY A 201 2.47 -16.94 -14.66
N LEU A 202 2.87 -16.51 -15.86
CA LEU A 202 3.38 -15.16 -16.15
C LEU A 202 2.48 -14.33 -17.09
N ASP A 203 1.22 -14.73 -17.28
CA ASP A 203 0.26 -13.96 -18.08
C ASP A 203 -0.13 -12.63 -17.41
N ARG A 204 -0.41 -11.58 -18.20
CA ARG A 204 -0.69 -10.23 -17.66
C ARG A 204 -1.97 -10.14 -16.80
N ASN A 205 -2.84 -11.14 -16.85
CA ASN A 205 -4.02 -11.24 -16.01
C ASN A 205 -3.69 -11.78 -14.60
N THR A 206 -2.54 -12.43 -14.40
CA THR A 206 -2.08 -12.90 -13.08
C THR A 206 -1.28 -11.82 -12.36
N LEU A 207 -1.22 -11.91 -11.02
CA LEU A 207 -0.40 -10.99 -10.23
C LEU A 207 1.10 -11.17 -10.53
N ALA A 208 1.56 -12.42 -10.60
CA ALA A 208 2.91 -12.78 -10.97
C ALA A 208 3.31 -12.22 -12.34
N GLY A 209 2.46 -12.37 -13.36
CA GLY A 209 2.74 -11.87 -14.71
C GLY A 209 2.78 -10.35 -14.81
N ARG A 210 1.89 -9.64 -14.10
CA ARG A 210 1.99 -8.17 -13.98
C ARG A 210 3.30 -7.75 -13.32
N MET A 211 3.69 -8.42 -12.24
CA MET A 211 4.91 -8.08 -11.51
C MET A 211 6.17 -8.36 -12.35
N PHE A 212 6.18 -9.49 -13.05
CA PHE A 212 7.20 -9.87 -14.02
C PHE A 212 7.33 -8.82 -15.13
N TYR A 213 6.21 -8.37 -15.70
CA TYR A 213 6.20 -7.31 -16.71
C TYR A 213 6.82 -6.00 -16.21
N TRP A 214 6.49 -5.55 -14.99
CA TRP A 214 7.10 -4.34 -14.44
C TRP A 214 8.60 -4.51 -14.20
N GLY A 215 9.04 -5.68 -13.73
CA GLY A 215 10.46 -5.96 -13.57
C GLY A 215 11.21 -5.98 -14.91
N LEU A 216 10.58 -6.47 -15.98
CA LEU A 216 11.15 -6.40 -17.33
C LEU A 216 11.33 -4.96 -17.82
N MET A 217 10.34 -4.09 -17.57
CA MET A 217 10.47 -2.66 -17.86
C MET A 217 11.58 -2.03 -17.04
N ALA A 218 11.71 -2.43 -15.77
CA ALA A 218 12.77 -1.97 -14.90
C ALA A 218 14.17 -2.44 -15.32
N LEU A 219 14.29 -3.57 -15.98
CA LEU A 219 15.59 -4.02 -16.53
C LEU A 219 15.98 -3.29 -17.81
N ARG A 220 15.02 -2.71 -18.54
CA ARG A 220 15.24 -2.13 -19.88
C ARG A 220 15.36 -0.61 -19.93
N GLN A 221 15.01 0.08 -18.86
CA GLN A 221 15.05 1.55 -18.81
C GLN A 221 16.07 2.01 -17.76
N PRO A 222 16.70 3.19 -17.94
CA PRO A 222 17.48 3.80 -16.88
C PRO A 222 16.54 4.31 -15.75
N PRO A 223 17.03 4.42 -14.49
CA PRO A 223 16.21 4.76 -13.32
C PRO A 223 15.41 6.07 -13.43
N GLU A 224 15.82 6.98 -14.32
CA GLU A 224 15.19 8.29 -14.55
C GLU A 224 13.81 8.18 -15.21
N VAL A 225 13.54 7.14 -16.01
CA VAL A 225 12.27 7.04 -16.79
C VAL A 225 11.09 6.58 -15.91
N TRP A 226 11.35 5.93 -14.77
CA TRP A 226 10.30 5.45 -13.87
C TRP A 226 9.74 6.54 -12.95
N MET A 227 10.27 7.76 -13.02
CA MET A 227 9.89 8.89 -12.17
C MET A 227 8.85 9.82 -12.81
N ASP A 228 8.72 9.85 -14.14
CA ASP A 228 7.92 10.85 -14.87
C ASP A 228 6.63 10.34 -15.56
N ALA A 229 6.31 9.05 -15.46
CA ALA A 229 5.24 8.45 -16.27
C ALA A 229 3.79 8.75 -15.80
N ASP A 230 3.56 9.73 -14.93
CA ASP A 230 2.21 10.15 -14.48
C ASP A 230 1.75 11.44 -15.18
N SER A 231 1.79 11.44 -16.51
CA SER A 231 1.08 12.44 -17.32
C SER A 231 0.74 11.88 -18.70
N GLY A 232 -0.35 11.11 -18.81
CA GLY A 232 -0.88 10.75 -20.12
C GLY A 232 -1.78 9.52 -20.11
N ASP A 233 -3.09 9.79 -20.10
CA ASP A 233 -4.19 8.94 -20.52
C ASP A 233 -3.80 7.74 -21.42
N ALA A 234 -4.00 6.53 -20.91
CA ALA A 234 -3.83 5.29 -21.66
C ALA A 234 -5.20 4.62 -21.86
N THR A 235 -6.01 5.21 -22.73
CA THR A 235 -7.03 4.46 -23.45
C THR A 235 -6.34 3.61 -24.51
N VAL A 236 -6.05 2.35 -24.16
CA VAL A 236 -5.61 1.37 -25.15
C VAL A 236 -6.87 0.77 -25.76
N ASP A 237 -7.24 1.27 -26.93
CA ASP A 237 -8.29 0.73 -27.79
C ASP A 237 -7.94 -0.72 -28.16
N LEU A 238 -8.64 -1.66 -27.53
CA LEU A 238 -8.59 -3.08 -27.87
C LEU A 238 -9.68 -3.34 -28.91
N GLY A 239 -9.34 -3.05 -30.17
CA GLY A 239 -10.08 -3.52 -31.33
C GLY A 239 -10.19 -5.04 -31.29
N ALA A 240 -11.36 -5.51 -30.85
CA ALA A 240 -11.81 -6.88 -31.01
C ALA A 240 -12.15 -7.09 -32.49
N ASP A 241 -11.37 -7.91 -33.19
CA ASP A 241 -11.81 -8.47 -34.46
C ASP A 241 -11.75 -10.00 -34.36
N GLY A 242 -12.94 -10.58 -34.24
CA GLY A 242 -13.19 -11.98 -33.94
C GLY A 242 -14.68 -12.25 -34.03
N GLY A 243 -15.19 -12.37 -35.26
CA GLY A 243 -16.59 -12.66 -35.54
C GLY A 243 -16.77 -13.36 -36.88
N LEU A 244 -16.59 -14.68 -36.87
CA LEU A 244 -17.09 -15.60 -37.90
C LEU A 244 -18.62 -15.53 -37.96
N GLY A 245 -19.19 -15.45 -39.17
CA GLY A 245 -20.63 -15.60 -39.40
C GLY A 245 -20.91 -15.85 -40.88
N ALA A 246 -21.17 -17.11 -41.23
CA ALA A 246 -21.57 -17.56 -42.55
C ALA A 246 -23.09 -17.41 -42.75
N ASP A 247 -23.49 -16.94 -43.93
CA ASP A 247 -24.71 -17.26 -44.70
C ASP A 247 -24.59 -16.46 -46.01
N GLY A 248 -24.81 -16.94 -47.24
CA GLY A 248 -25.71 -18.00 -47.69
C GLY A 248 -26.82 -17.37 -48.56
N GLY A 249 -26.65 -17.34 -49.89
CA GLY A 249 -27.79 -17.35 -50.84
C GLY A 249 -28.09 -16.08 -51.68
N LEU A 250 -27.64 -16.13 -52.95
CA LEU A 250 -28.39 -15.97 -54.21
C LEU A 250 -29.51 -14.91 -54.35
N GLY A 251 -29.37 -14.07 -55.39
CA GLY A 251 -30.46 -13.30 -56.00
C GLY A 251 -29.99 -12.50 -57.21
N ASP A 252 -30.25 -13.02 -58.42
CA ASP A 252 -30.09 -12.39 -59.72
C ASP A 252 -31.07 -11.22 -59.95
N GLY A 253 -30.72 -10.25 -60.83
CA GLY A 253 -31.73 -9.38 -61.45
C GLY A 253 -31.26 -7.98 -61.91
N GLU A 254 -30.91 -7.90 -63.20
CA GLU A 254 -31.31 -6.88 -64.19
C GLU A 254 -31.28 -5.35 -63.89
N ASP A 255 -30.41 -4.68 -64.66
CA ASP A 255 -30.71 -3.67 -65.69
C ASP A 255 -31.22 -2.24 -65.40
N MET A 256 -30.55 -1.31 -66.11
CA MET A 256 -31.05 -0.09 -66.78
C MET A 256 -31.27 1.28 -66.05
N MET A 257 -30.39 2.22 -66.45
CA MET A 257 -30.62 3.62 -66.88
C MET A 257 -31.05 4.78 -65.94
N THR A 258 -30.26 5.87 -66.08
CA THR A 258 -30.57 7.33 -65.97
C THR A 258 -30.74 7.89 -64.54
N ALA A 259 -30.30 9.11 -64.13
CA ALA A 259 -29.95 10.35 -64.82
C ALA A 259 -29.08 11.31 -63.94
N ARG A 260 -28.26 12.17 -64.59
CA ARG A 260 -27.92 13.62 -64.32
C ARG A 260 -27.64 14.05 -62.85
N GLY A 261 -26.41 14.38 -62.42
CA GLY A 261 -25.64 15.63 -62.66
C GLY A 261 -25.64 16.54 -61.40
N PRO A 262 -24.77 17.57 -61.20
CA PRO A 262 -23.57 17.94 -61.95
C PRO A 262 -22.28 18.07 -61.10
N VAL A 263 -21.22 18.27 -61.85
CA VAL A 263 -19.83 18.63 -61.52
C VAL A 263 -19.73 20.04 -60.91
N LYS A 264 -18.87 20.22 -59.91
CA LYS A 264 -18.04 21.44 -59.77
C LYS A 264 -16.58 21.09 -59.48
N LYS A 265 -15.74 21.50 -60.43
CA LYS A 265 -14.28 21.61 -60.39
C LYS A 265 -13.88 22.98 -59.84
N CYS A 266 -12.57 23.12 -59.62
CA CYS A 266 -11.76 24.33 -59.36
C CYS A 266 -11.60 24.66 -57.87
N GLU A 267 -10.41 24.94 -57.34
CA GLU A 267 -9.15 25.31 -58.00
C GLU A 267 -7.96 25.16 -57.04
N ALA A 268 -6.79 24.96 -57.62
CA ALA A 268 -5.49 24.95 -56.97
C ALA A 268 -4.91 26.38 -56.88
N SER A 269 -4.13 26.66 -55.83
CA SER A 269 -2.96 27.55 -55.80
C SER A 269 -2.21 27.24 -54.49
N SER A 270 -1.02 26.65 -54.49
CA SER A 270 0.31 27.16 -54.90
C SER A 270 0.91 28.20 -53.94
N ILE A 271 2.24 28.07 -53.78
CA ILE A 271 3.27 28.97 -53.20
C ILE A 271 3.62 28.59 -51.75
N VAL A 272 4.70 27.84 -51.46
CA VAL A 272 6.17 28.08 -51.63
C VAL A 272 6.69 29.30 -50.88
N SER A 273 7.37 29.06 -49.76
CA SER A 273 8.75 29.49 -49.46
C SER A 273 9.31 28.65 -48.33
#